data_AF-T1AQP3-F1
#
_entry.id   AF-T1AQP3-F1
#
_cell.length_a   1.000
_cell.length_b   1.000
_cell.length_c   1.000
_cell.angle_alpha   90.00
_cell.angle_beta   90.00
_cell.angle_gamma   90.00
#
_symmetry.space_group_name_H-M   'P 1'
#
loop_
_entity.id
_entity.type
_entity.pdbx_description
1 polymer ?
#
loop_
_entity_poly.entity_id
_entity_poly.type
_entity_poly.pdbx_seq_one_letter_code
_entity_poly.pdbx_strand_id
1 'polypeptide(L)'
;QLPVMYPALAAGAALSWSYDSNSSIDLSRLGKLTGLHLFDKPCPALGSALVSLGQVHRMVVPQPPNMSALTLHLWLPQFPVGSGLTTGLTQDDLDKIGELIDETVNGLPDIQGDSPDHYILDEILLGASWLKFAIRDARLRLEGDGGLPSLPEWHRTELASDLSGILAAHRHTWLHRNRVGGLDESSAWIDHLLYCYRNGTVDPKWFGPLG
;
A
#
# COMPACT_ATOMS: atom_id res chain seq x y z
N GLN A 1 -4.79 -12.77 -10.86
CA GLN A 1 -5.27 -11.36 -10.92
C GLN A 1 -5.20 -10.78 -9.52
N LEU A 2 -4.50 -9.67 -9.31
CA LEU A 2 -4.33 -9.06 -7.97
C LEU A 2 -5.68 -8.60 -7.39
N PRO A 3 -5.95 -8.84 -6.09
CA PRO A 3 -7.25 -8.57 -5.47
C PRO A 3 -7.60 -7.08 -5.44
N VAL A 4 -6.59 -6.19 -5.49
CA VAL A 4 -6.78 -4.74 -5.58
C VAL A 4 -7.67 -4.33 -6.77
N MET A 5 -7.71 -5.12 -7.84
CA MET A 5 -8.52 -4.85 -9.02
C MET A 5 -9.96 -5.37 -8.89
N TYR A 6 -10.28 -6.18 -7.89
CA TYR A 6 -11.58 -6.84 -7.78
C TYR A 6 -12.76 -5.85 -7.70
N PRO A 7 -12.70 -4.76 -6.92
CA PRO A 7 -13.79 -3.78 -6.91
C PRO A 7 -14.02 -3.13 -8.27
N ALA A 8 -12.95 -2.82 -9.03
CA ALA A 8 -13.07 -2.23 -10.35
C ALA A 8 -13.65 -3.23 -11.38
N LEU A 9 -13.23 -4.49 -11.32
CA LEU A 9 -13.78 -5.56 -12.16
C LEU A 9 -15.26 -5.81 -11.85
N ALA A 10 -15.64 -5.83 -10.57
CA ALA A 10 -17.04 -5.93 -10.14
C ALA A 10 -17.89 -4.77 -10.68
N ALA A 11 -17.38 -3.54 -10.54
CA ALA A 11 -18.06 -2.35 -11.05
C ALA A 11 -18.24 -2.41 -12.58
N GLY A 12 -17.18 -2.77 -13.32
CA GLY A 12 -17.22 -2.92 -14.77
C GLY A 12 -18.23 -3.99 -15.24
N ALA A 13 -18.24 -5.15 -14.58
CA ALA A 13 -19.20 -6.22 -14.86
C ALA A 13 -20.64 -5.77 -14.57
N ALA A 14 -20.90 -5.10 -13.44
CA ALA A 14 -22.23 -4.63 -13.08
C ALA A 14 -22.75 -3.55 -14.04
N LEU A 15 -21.93 -2.55 -14.35
CA LEU A 15 -22.32 -1.43 -15.23
C LEU A 15 -22.51 -1.87 -16.69
N SER A 16 -21.72 -2.82 -17.17
CA SER A 16 -21.90 -3.38 -18.53
C SER A 16 -23.14 -4.26 -18.65
N TRP A 17 -23.55 -4.94 -17.57
CA TRP A 17 -24.76 -5.75 -17.56
C TRP A 17 -26.04 -4.91 -17.47
N SER A 18 -26.06 -3.92 -16.57
CA SER A 18 -27.18 -2.98 -16.44
C SER A 18 -26.69 -1.66 -15.87
N TYR A 19 -26.55 -0.66 -16.73
CA TYR A 19 -26.17 0.69 -16.31
C TYR A 19 -27.23 1.28 -15.37
N ASP A 20 -28.51 1.25 -15.76
CA ASP A 20 -29.59 1.89 -15.01
C ASP A 20 -29.75 1.34 -13.58
N SER A 21 -29.48 0.04 -13.38
CA SER A 21 -29.59 -0.58 -12.05
C SER A 21 -28.36 -0.35 -11.17
N ASN A 22 -27.21 0.00 -11.75
CA ASN A 22 -25.92 -0.01 -11.05
C ASN A 22 -25.19 1.34 -11.04
N SER A 23 -25.61 2.32 -11.84
CA SER A 23 -24.95 3.63 -11.97
C SER A 23 -24.93 4.45 -10.69
N SER A 24 -25.82 4.17 -9.75
CA SER A 24 -25.89 4.84 -8.44
C SER A 24 -25.18 4.08 -7.31
N ILE A 25 -24.42 3.02 -7.60
CA ILE A 25 -23.66 2.29 -6.58
C ILE A 25 -22.48 3.17 -6.14
N ASP A 26 -22.47 3.54 -4.85
CA ASP A 26 -21.34 4.21 -4.23
C ASP A 26 -20.22 3.23 -3.84
N LEU A 27 -19.08 3.76 -3.42
CA LEU A 27 -17.91 2.96 -3.04
C LEU A 27 -18.18 2.05 -1.84
N SER A 28 -18.99 2.48 -0.86
CA SER A 28 -19.32 1.67 0.32
C SER A 28 -20.10 0.42 -0.09
N ARG A 29 -21.11 0.61 -0.94
CA ARG A 29 -21.91 -0.48 -1.48
C ARG A 29 -21.09 -1.36 -2.41
N LEU A 30 -20.20 -0.79 -3.22
CA LEU A 30 -19.29 -1.56 -4.08
C LEU A 30 -18.40 -2.51 -3.28
N GLY A 31 -17.83 -2.05 -2.17
CA GLY A 31 -17.00 -2.89 -1.29
C GLY A 31 -17.78 -4.07 -0.72
N LYS A 32 -18.99 -3.82 -0.20
CA LYS A 32 -19.87 -4.89 0.33
C LYS A 32 -20.25 -5.90 -0.75
N LEU A 33 -20.64 -5.43 -1.94
CA LEU A 33 -21.04 -6.28 -3.06
C LEU A 33 -19.86 -7.10 -3.60
N THR A 34 -18.67 -6.49 -3.67
CA THR A 34 -17.42 -7.19 -4.02
C THR A 34 -17.20 -8.36 -3.08
N GLY A 35 -17.31 -8.12 -1.77
CA GLY A 35 -17.13 -9.17 -0.77
C GLY A 35 -18.23 -10.23 -0.75
N LEU A 36 -19.45 -9.88 -1.18
CA LEU A 36 -20.57 -10.82 -1.25
C LEU A 36 -20.49 -11.76 -2.46
N HIS A 37 -19.92 -11.29 -3.58
CA HIS A 37 -20.05 -11.97 -4.88
C HIS A 37 -18.75 -12.48 -5.49
N LEU A 38 -17.58 -11.99 -5.09
CA LEU A 38 -16.29 -12.34 -5.72
C LEU A 38 -15.43 -13.33 -4.92
N PHE A 39 -15.84 -13.72 -3.72
CA PHE A 39 -15.12 -14.67 -2.87
C PHE A 39 -15.88 -15.99 -2.77
N ASP A 40 -15.16 -17.09 -2.51
CA ASP A 40 -15.75 -18.43 -2.37
C ASP A 40 -16.70 -18.48 -1.18
N LYS A 41 -16.32 -17.81 -0.09
CA LYS A 41 -17.20 -17.56 1.06
C LYS A 41 -17.57 -16.08 1.09
N PRO A 42 -18.88 -15.73 1.09
CA PRO A 42 -19.32 -14.36 1.23
C PRO A 42 -18.68 -13.65 2.43
N CYS A 43 -17.88 -12.62 2.12
CA CYS A 43 -17.17 -11.84 3.11
C CYS A 43 -17.18 -10.35 2.75
N PRO A 44 -18.25 -9.61 3.11
CA PRO A 44 -18.36 -8.18 2.84
C PRO A 44 -17.22 -7.34 3.44
N ALA A 45 -16.60 -7.82 4.53
CA ALA A 45 -15.49 -7.15 5.21
C ALA A 45 -14.23 -7.08 4.32
N LEU A 46 -13.85 -8.19 3.67
CA LEU A 46 -12.70 -8.21 2.74
C LEU A 46 -12.90 -7.24 1.58
N GLY A 47 -14.09 -7.25 0.97
CA GLY A 47 -14.39 -6.35 -0.15
C GLY A 47 -14.42 -4.88 0.28
N SER A 48 -14.93 -4.60 1.48
CA SER A 48 -14.92 -3.26 2.06
C SER A 48 -13.49 -2.79 2.35
N ALA A 49 -12.63 -3.67 2.88
CA ALA A 49 -11.23 -3.35 3.14
C ALA A 49 -10.46 -3.00 1.87
N LEU A 50 -10.66 -3.74 0.76
CA LEU A 50 -10.05 -3.42 -0.54
C LEU A 50 -10.42 -2.00 -1.01
N VAL A 51 -11.69 -1.63 -0.88
CA VAL A 51 -12.15 -0.29 -1.25
C VAL A 51 -11.57 0.77 -0.31
N SER A 52 -11.66 0.57 1.00
CA SER A 52 -11.17 1.54 2.01
C SER A 52 -9.68 1.82 1.84
N LEU A 53 -8.83 0.77 1.79
CA LEU A 53 -7.39 0.93 1.60
C LEU A 53 -7.07 1.54 0.23
N GLY A 54 -7.86 1.25 -0.80
CA GLY A 54 -7.70 1.86 -2.12
C GLY A 54 -7.94 3.37 -2.15
N GLN A 55 -8.69 3.94 -1.20
CA GLN A 55 -9.00 5.38 -1.16
C GLN A 55 -7.98 6.20 -0.36
N VAL A 56 -7.07 5.59 0.40
CA VAL A 56 -6.15 6.33 1.30
C VAL A 56 -5.31 7.38 0.57
N HIS A 57 -4.95 7.11 -0.69
CA HIS A 57 -4.19 8.05 -1.51
C HIS A 57 -4.91 9.39 -1.72
N ARG A 58 -6.25 9.44 -1.58
CA ARG A 58 -7.06 10.65 -1.74
C ARG A 58 -7.22 11.45 -0.46
N MET A 59 -6.72 10.93 0.67
CA MET A 59 -6.81 11.59 1.97
C MET A 59 -5.70 12.61 2.18
N VAL A 60 -4.78 12.76 1.22
CA VAL A 60 -3.73 13.76 1.24
C VAL A 60 -3.98 14.82 0.17
N VAL A 61 -3.56 16.05 0.44
CA VAL A 61 -3.64 17.15 -0.53
C VAL A 61 -2.84 16.90 -1.81
N PRO A 62 -1.56 16.48 -1.76
CA PRO A 62 -0.79 16.24 -2.99
C PRO A 62 -1.32 15.04 -3.77
N GLN A 63 -1.76 15.29 -5.00
CA GLN A 63 -2.26 14.29 -5.96
C GLN A 63 -1.41 14.29 -7.23
N PRO A 64 -0.14 13.82 -7.18
CA PRO A 64 0.68 13.73 -8.38
C PRO A 64 0.05 12.75 -9.39
N PRO A 65 0.13 13.04 -10.70
CA PRO A 65 -0.45 12.15 -11.71
C PRO A 65 0.25 10.79 -11.70
N ASN A 66 -0.53 9.71 -11.78
CA ASN A 66 -0.07 8.32 -11.87
C ASN A 66 0.84 7.83 -10.72
N MET A 67 0.90 8.55 -9.61
CA MET A 67 1.67 8.17 -8.43
C MET A 67 0.89 8.55 -7.17
N SER A 68 1.25 7.94 -6.04
CA SER A 68 0.73 8.33 -4.73
C SER A 68 1.80 9.11 -3.98
N ALA A 69 1.47 10.33 -3.53
CA ALA A 69 2.35 11.11 -2.67
C ALA A 69 2.65 10.39 -1.35
N LEU A 70 1.80 9.45 -0.92
CA LEU A 70 2.01 8.64 0.28
C LEU A 70 3.10 7.59 0.15
N THR A 71 3.46 7.17 -1.06
CA THR A 71 4.43 6.07 -1.25
C THR A 71 5.62 6.46 -2.11
N LEU A 72 5.60 7.64 -2.72
CA LEU A 72 6.63 8.12 -3.63
C LEU A 72 8.04 8.07 -3.01
N HIS A 73 8.17 8.49 -1.76
CA HIS A 73 9.44 8.55 -1.03
C HIS A 73 10.00 7.18 -0.63
N LEU A 74 9.21 6.11 -0.78
CA LEU A 74 9.71 4.74 -0.65
C LEU A 74 10.40 4.28 -1.93
N TRP A 75 9.82 4.60 -3.09
CA TRP A 75 10.36 4.19 -4.39
C TRP A 75 11.51 5.08 -4.84
N LEU A 76 11.44 6.36 -4.50
CA LEU A 76 12.44 7.39 -4.79
C LEU A 76 12.93 7.98 -3.46
N PRO A 77 13.76 7.26 -2.68
CA PRO A 77 14.21 7.69 -1.36
C PRO A 77 15.03 8.98 -1.38
N GLN A 78 15.56 9.36 -2.53
CA GLN A 78 16.26 10.63 -2.74
C GLN A 78 15.34 11.85 -2.79
N PHE A 79 14.01 11.66 -2.92
CA PHE A 79 13.06 12.77 -2.92
C PHE A 79 12.64 13.12 -1.48
N PRO A 80 12.76 14.40 -1.06
CA PRO A 80 12.38 14.80 0.28
C PRO A 80 10.86 14.85 0.43
N VAL A 81 10.37 14.33 1.56
CA VAL A 81 8.97 14.42 1.98
C VAL A 81 8.63 15.86 2.38
N GLY A 82 7.44 16.35 2.00
CA GLY A 82 7.00 17.73 2.23
C GLY A 82 7.44 18.71 1.14
N SER A 83 8.16 18.24 0.11
CA SER A 83 8.66 19.06 -0.99
C SER A 83 8.24 18.52 -2.36
N GLY A 84 8.25 19.38 -3.37
CA GLY A 84 7.94 19.01 -4.76
C GLY A 84 6.59 18.31 -4.90
N LEU A 85 6.61 17.04 -5.34
CA LEU A 85 5.40 16.22 -5.55
C LEU A 85 4.70 15.80 -4.25
N THR A 86 5.32 16.03 -3.09
CA THR A 86 4.74 15.75 -1.76
C THR A 86 4.44 17.02 -0.97
N THR A 87 4.57 18.21 -1.58
CA THR A 87 4.21 19.47 -0.94
C THR A 87 2.73 19.47 -0.54
N GLY A 88 2.46 19.75 0.73
CA GLY A 88 1.12 19.71 1.32
C GLY A 88 0.79 18.40 2.02
N LEU A 89 1.70 17.42 2.06
CA LEU A 89 1.57 16.26 2.96
C LEU A 89 1.79 16.71 4.41
N THR A 90 0.86 16.37 5.32
CA THR A 90 0.91 16.81 6.72
C THR A 90 0.89 15.64 7.70
N GLN A 91 1.37 15.87 8.93
CA GLN A 91 1.27 14.89 10.03
C GLN A 91 -0.19 14.52 10.32
N ASP A 92 -1.10 15.50 10.33
CA ASP A 92 -2.53 15.27 10.58
C ASP A 92 -3.18 14.35 9.53
N ASP A 93 -2.81 14.49 8.25
CA ASP A 93 -3.31 13.59 7.21
C ASP A 93 -2.79 12.16 7.43
N LEU A 94 -1.50 12.05 7.76
CA LEU A 94 -0.84 10.78 8.05
C LEU A 94 -1.45 10.07 9.27
N ASP A 95 -1.81 10.81 10.31
CA ASP A 95 -2.52 10.30 11.50
C ASP A 95 -3.89 9.72 11.13
N LYS A 96 -4.73 10.48 10.42
CA LYS A 96 -6.07 10.04 9.98
C LYS A 96 -6.01 8.80 9.09
N ILE A 97 -4.99 8.73 8.22
CA ILE A 97 -4.80 7.54 7.38
C ILE A 97 -4.38 6.35 8.23
N GLY A 98 -3.49 6.54 9.20
CA GLY A 98 -3.10 5.51 10.17
C GLY A 98 -4.32 4.94 10.90
N GLU A 99 -5.18 5.81 11.43
CA GLU A 99 -6.43 5.43 12.09
C GLU A 99 -7.36 4.62 11.17
N LEU A 100 -7.57 5.07 9.92
CA LEU A 100 -8.40 4.35 8.95
C LEU A 100 -7.84 2.96 8.64
N ILE A 101 -6.51 2.82 8.51
CA ILE A 101 -5.87 1.52 8.27
C ILE A 101 -6.08 0.62 9.48
N ASP A 102 -5.90 1.13 10.70
CA ASP A 102 -6.12 0.39 11.94
C ASP A 102 -7.57 -0.08 12.05
N GLU A 103 -8.54 0.80 11.86
CA GLU A 103 -9.96 0.44 11.84
C GLU A 103 -10.28 -0.61 10.78
N THR A 104 -9.72 -0.46 9.57
CA THR A 104 -9.93 -1.40 8.48
C THR A 104 -9.37 -2.78 8.81
N VAL A 105 -8.13 -2.84 9.30
CA VAL A 105 -7.46 -4.11 9.65
C VAL A 105 -8.14 -4.79 10.84
N ASN A 106 -8.53 -4.03 11.86
CA ASN A 106 -9.23 -4.56 13.04
C ASN A 106 -10.63 -5.11 12.69
N GLY A 107 -11.24 -4.61 11.60
CA GLY A 107 -12.52 -5.10 11.08
C GLY A 107 -12.41 -6.33 10.17
N LEU A 108 -11.20 -6.80 9.86
CA LEU A 108 -11.01 -7.98 9.02
C LEU A 108 -11.38 -9.26 9.77
N PRO A 109 -11.99 -10.25 9.07
CA PRO A 109 -12.28 -11.54 9.66
C PRO A 109 -11.00 -12.36 9.87
N ASP A 110 -11.06 -13.28 10.81
CA ASP A 110 -10.09 -14.37 10.87
C ASP A 110 -10.48 -15.46 9.86
N ILE A 111 -9.69 -15.60 8.79
CA ILE A 111 -9.90 -16.61 7.75
C ILE A 111 -8.79 -17.66 7.87
N GLN A 112 -9.19 -18.83 8.35
CA GLN A 112 -8.27 -19.94 8.60
C GLN A 112 -8.11 -20.86 7.38
N GLY A 113 -6.90 -21.40 7.23
CA GLY A 113 -6.57 -22.47 6.27
C GLY A 113 -6.01 -21.99 4.94
N ASP A 114 -5.65 -22.95 4.09
CA ASP A 114 -4.97 -22.72 2.81
C ASP A 114 -6.00 -22.57 1.69
N SER A 115 -6.53 -21.36 1.49
CA SER A 115 -7.59 -21.08 0.51
C SER A 115 -7.34 -19.78 -0.27
N PRO A 116 -7.93 -19.62 -1.48
CA PRO A 116 -7.81 -18.37 -2.24
C PRO A 116 -8.21 -17.12 -1.44
N ASP A 117 -9.27 -17.22 -0.63
CA ASP A 117 -9.74 -16.13 0.22
C ASP A 117 -8.74 -15.79 1.35
N HIS A 118 -8.05 -16.79 1.88
CA HIS A 118 -6.97 -16.59 2.87
C HIS A 118 -5.78 -15.84 2.26
N TYR A 119 -5.35 -16.19 1.04
CA TYR A 119 -4.26 -15.47 0.37
C TYR A 119 -4.63 -14.01 0.07
N ILE A 120 -5.90 -13.72 -0.19
CA ILE A 120 -6.38 -12.36 -0.40
C ILE A 120 -6.34 -11.57 0.91
N LEU A 121 -6.69 -12.19 2.03
CA LEU A 121 -6.52 -11.58 3.35
C LEU A 121 -5.05 -11.26 3.61
N ASP A 122 -4.12 -12.17 3.34
CA ASP A 122 -2.68 -11.93 3.48
C ASP A 122 -2.20 -10.78 2.59
N GLU A 123 -2.65 -10.72 1.33
CA GLU A 123 -2.33 -9.62 0.42
C GLU A 123 -2.87 -8.26 0.94
N ILE A 124 -4.07 -8.23 1.54
CA ILE A 124 -4.64 -7.02 2.16
C ILE A 124 -3.83 -6.61 3.38
N LEU A 125 -3.49 -7.54 4.27
CA LEU A 125 -2.71 -7.27 5.47
C LEU A 125 -1.30 -6.78 5.11
N LEU A 126 -0.66 -7.38 4.12
CA LEU A 126 0.63 -6.93 3.60
C LEU A 126 0.54 -5.51 3.01
N GLY A 127 -0.51 -5.21 2.25
CA GLY A 127 -0.77 -3.87 1.74
C GLY A 127 -0.95 -2.83 2.87
N ALA A 128 -1.67 -3.19 3.93
CA ALA A 128 -1.81 -2.35 5.11
C ALA A 128 -0.47 -2.14 5.84
N SER A 129 0.37 -3.16 5.97
CA SER A 129 1.73 -3.05 6.52
C SER A 129 2.60 -2.08 5.71
N TRP A 130 2.53 -2.14 4.38
CA TRP A 130 3.23 -1.19 3.50
C TRP A 130 2.76 0.24 3.70
N LEU A 131 1.45 0.47 3.79
CA LEU A 131 0.90 1.81 4.02
C LEU A 131 1.30 2.36 5.39
N LYS A 132 1.23 1.54 6.45
CA LYS A 132 1.71 1.92 7.78
C LYS A 132 3.19 2.27 7.80
N PHE A 133 4.01 1.47 7.10
CA PHE A 133 5.43 1.75 6.94
C PHE A 133 5.67 3.08 6.22
N ALA A 134 4.97 3.32 5.12
CA ALA A 134 5.07 4.56 4.35
C ALA A 134 4.72 5.79 5.20
N ILE A 135 3.65 5.68 6.00
CA ILE A 135 3.21 6.70 6.95
C ILE A 135 4.29 6.95 8.00
N ARG A 136 4.78 5.89 8.67
CA ARG A 136 5.83 6.02 9.70
C ARG A 136 7.07 6.72 9.15
N ASP A 137 7.58 6.28 8.00
CA ASP A 137 8.74 6.90 7.37
C ASP A 137 8.49 8.37 6.98
N ALA A 138 7.34 8.68 6.39
CA ALA A 138 6.98 10.06 6.03
C ALA A 138 6.94 10.97 7.27
N ARG A 139 6.36 10.51 8.38
CA ARG A 139 6.29 11.28 9.63
C ARG A 139 7.68 11.61 10.16
N LEU A 140 8.56 10.61 10.25
CA LEU A 140 9.92 10.78 10.74
C LEU A 140 10.71 11.78 9.88
N ARG A 141 10.53 11.73 8.56
CA ARG A 141 11.18 12.66 7.64
C ARG A 141 10.63 14.09 7.75
N LEU A 142 9.31 14.24 7.94
CA LEU A 142 8.66 15.53 8.14
C LEU A 142 9.03 16.23 9.45
N GLU A 143 9.51 15.48 10.46
CA GLU A 143 10.10 16.06 11.68
C GLU A 143 11.47 16.71 11.42
N GLY A 144 12.15 16.31 10.35
CA GLY A 144 13.44 16.84 9.90
C GLY A 144 13.33 17.71 8.66
N ASP A 145 14.27 17.53 7.73
CA ASP A 145 14.32 18.26 6.45
C ASP A 145 13.58 17.55 5.30
N GLY A 146 12.84 16.48 5.60
CA GLY A 146 12.15 15.63 4.63
C GLY A 146 13.02 14.52 4.02
N GLY A 147 14.34 14.54 4.20
CA GLY A 147 15.27 13.58 3.62
C GLY A 147 15.46 12.31 4.46
N LEU A 148 15.76 11.18 3.80
CA LEU A 148 16.24 9.98 4.50
C LEU A 148 17.59 10.20 5.21
N PRO A 149 18.60 10.84 4.58
CA PRO A 149 19.93 10.96 5.19
C PRO A 149 19.96 11.76 6.50
N SER A 150 18.99 12.67 6.70
CA SER A 150 18.90 13.49 7.91
C SER A 150 18.29 12.76 9.11
N LEU A 151 17.63 11.62 8.89
CA LEU A 151 17.08 10.80 9.97
C LEU A 151 18.21 10.31 10.88
N PRO A 152 18.05 10.33 12.21
CA PRO A 152 18.97 9.66 13.13
C PRO A 152 19.20 8.19 12.78
N GLU A 153 20.41 7.68 13.02
CA GLU A 153 20.80 6.29 12.69
C GLU A 153 19.87 5.25 13.33
N TRP A 154 19.44 5.48 14.56
CA TRP A 154 18.53 4.57 15.27
C TRP A 154 17.16 4.48 14.57
N HIS A 155 16.59 5.60 14.12
CA HIS A 155 15.35 5.59 13.32
C HIS A 155 15.53 4.84 12.01
N ARG A 156 16.65 5.06 11.31
CA ARG A 156 16.94 4.33 10.07
C ARG A 156 17.09 2.82 10.31
N THR A 157 17.66 2.44 11.46
CA THR A 157 17.85 1.03 11.84
C THR A 157 16.51 0.36 12.13
N GLU A 158 15.61 1.04 12.83
CA GLU A 158 14.23 0.56 13.05
C GLU A 158 13.46 0.41 11.74
N LEU A 159 13.51 1.42 10.86
CA LEU A 159 12.88 1.37 9.54
C LEU A 159 13.45 0.22 8.67
N ALA A 160 14.76 0.00 8.70
CA ALA A 160 15.39 -1.12 8.00
C ALA A 160 14.93 -2.49 8.54
N SER A 161 14.76 -2.61 9.86
CA SER A 161 14.25 -3.82 10.50
C SER A 161 12.81 -4.12 10.08
N ASP A 162 11.93 -3.13 10.18
CA ASP A 162 10.53 -3.25 9.77
C ASP A 162 10.41 -3.62 8.28
N LEU A 163 11.14 -2.92 7.42
CA LEU A 163 11.15 -3.17 5.98
C LEU A 163 11.66 -4.57 5.64
N SER A 164 12.63 -5.08 6.41
CA SER A 164 13.12 -6.46 6.22
C SER A 164 12.02 -7.50 6.51
N GLY A 165 11.19 -7.25 7.54
CA GLY A 165 10.02 -8.08 7.83
C GLY A 165 8.96 -8.02 6.72
N ILE A 166 8.65 -6.82 6.23
CA ILE A 166 7.71 -6.62 5.12
C ILE A 166 8.22 -7.28 3.83
N LEU A 167 9.52 -7.18 3.53
CA LEU A 167 10.13 -7.83 2.36
C LEU A 167 10.02 -9.36 2.45
N ALA A 168 10.26 -9.93 3.63
CA ALA A 168 10.11 -11.38 3.84
C ALA A 168 8.66 -11.82 3.61
N ALA A 169 7.69 -11.09 4.16
CA ALA A 169 6.27 -11.33 3.93
C ALA A 169 5.89 -11.18 2.45
N HIS A 170 6.36 -10.14 1.77
CA HIS A 170 6.15 -9.93 0.34
C HIS A 170 6.67 -11.10 -0.50
N ARG A 171 7.89 -11.57 -0.24
CA ARG A 171 8.47 -12.73 -0.94
C ARG A 171 7.66 -14.00 -0.71
N HIS A 172 7.15 -14.21 0.50
CA HIS A 172 6.27 -15.32 0.81
C HIS A 172 4.95 -15.23 0.04
N THR A 173 4.24 -14.10 0.18
CA THR A 173 2.93 -13.89 -0.42
C THR A 173 2.97 -13.93 -1.95
N TRP A 174 4.04 -13.39 -2.55
CA TRP A 174 4.25 -13.40 -4.00
C TRP A 174 4.10 -14.79 -4.63
N LEU A 175 4.66 -15.81 -3.96
CA LEU A 175 4.72 -17.17 -4.48
C LEU A 175 3.34 -17.87 -4.51
N HIS A 176 2.32 -17.34 -3.83
CA HIS A 176 0.97 -17.89 -3.95
C HIS A 176 0.37 -17.66 -5.36
N ARG A 177 0.81 -16.62 -6.07
CA ARG A 177 0.12 -16.16 -7.30
C ARG A 177 1.05 -15.80 -8.45
N ASN A 178 2.34 -15.61 -8.20
CA ASN A 178 3.32 -15.18 -9.18
C ASN A 178 4.48 -16.16 -9.28
N ARG A 179 5.15 -16.15 -10.45
CA ARG A 179 6.34 -16.97 -10.68
C ARG A 179 7.57 -16.31 -10.06
N VAL A 180 8.57 -17.14 -9.73
CA VAL A 180 9.84 -16.67 -9.15
C VAL A 180 10.57 -15.64 -10.01
N GLY A 181 10.48 -15.73 -11.35
CA GLY A 181 11.26 -14.87 -12.25
C GLY A 181 10.96 -13.37 -12.18
N GLY A 182 9.78 -12.96 -11.70
CA GLY A 182 9.45 -11.54 -11.49
C GLY A 182 9.76 -11.03 -10.08
N LEU A 183 10.15 -11.92 -9.17
CA LEU A 183 10.36 -11.58 -7.75
C LEU A 183 11.61 -10.74 -7.55
N ASP A 184 12.70 -11.06 -8.24
CA ASP A 184 13.98 -10.39 -8.08
C ASP A 184 13.89 -8.92 -8.52
N GLU A 185 13.26 -8.67 -9.66
CA GLU A 185 13.04 -7.30 -10.16
C GLU A 185 12.12 -6.49 -9.23
N SER A 186 11.01 -7.09 -8.77
CA SER A 186 10.12 -6.42 -7.82
C SER A 186 10.78 -6.17 -6.46
N SER A 187 11.66 -7.07 -6.03
CA SER A 187 12.39 -6.95 -4.75
C SER A 187 13.52 -5.92 -4.83
N ALA A 188 14.10 -5.70 -6.01
CA ALA A 188 15.24 -4.79 -6.18
C ALA A 188 14.94 -3.35 -5.72
N TRP A 189 13.71 -2.87 -5.90
CA TRP A 189 13.27 -1.57 -5.36
C TRP A 189 13.34 -1.54 -3.83
N ILE A 190 12.88 -2.62 -3.19
CA ILE A 190 12.84 -2.76 -1.74
C ILE A 190 14.27 -2.94 -1.18
N ASP A 191 15.09 -3.73 -1.87
CA ASP A 191 16.50 -3.94 -1.53
C ASP A 191 17.29 -2.62 -1.62
N HIS A 192 17.01 -1.77 -2.62
CA HIS A 192 17.59 -0.42 -2.70
C HIS A 192 17.17 0.45 -1.52
N LEU A 193 15.88 0.52 -1.20
CA LEU A 193 15.40 1.29 -0.05
C LEU A 193 16.02 0.79 1.26
N LEU A 194 16.15 -0.53 1.43
CA LEU A 194 16.81 -1.14 2.59
C LEU A 194 18.29 -0.76 2.67
N TYR A 195 18.99 -0.74 1.52
CA TYR A 195 20.35 -0.24 1.43
C TYR A 195 20.43 1.23 1.87
N CYS A 196 19.51 2.08 1.43
CA CYS A 196 19.47 3.49 1.81
C CYS A 196 19.33 3.68 3.32
N TYR A 197 18.41 2.97 3.97
CA TYR A 197 18.27 3.04 5.42
C TYR A 197 19.55 2.59 6.16
N ARG A 198 20.11 1.46 5.76
CA ARG A 198 21.31 0.89 6.43
C ARG A 198 22.53 1.79 6.33
N ASN A 199 22.69 2.51 5.22
CA ASN A 199 23.87 3.34 4.98
C ASN A 199 23.63 4.83 5.25
N GLY A 200 22.37 5.26 5.42
CA GLY A 200 22.01 6.67 5.56
C GLY A 200 22.30 7.50 4.30
N THR A 201 22.35 6.86 3.14
CA THR A 201 22.67 7.49 1.85
C THR A 201 21.60 7.19 0.83
N VAL A 202 21.47 8.09 -0.16
CA VAL A 202 20.54 7.94 -1.28
C VAL A 202 21.32 8.18 -2.56
N ASP A 203 20.98 7.44 -3.63
CA ASP A 203 21.53 7.71 -4.96
C ASP A 203 20.65 8.74 -5.67
N PRO A 204 21.16 9.97 -5.95
CA PRO A 204 20.37 10.99 -6.64
C PRO A 204 19.97 10.60 -8.07
N LYS A 205 20.61 9.59 -8.66
CA LYS A 205 20.32 9.09 -10.01
C LYS A 205 19.40 7.86 -10.01
N TRP A 206 18.97 7.37 -8.84
CA TRP A 206 18.10 6.19 -8.78
C TRP A 206 16.71 6.49 -9.35
N PHE A 207 16.34 5.78 -10.42
CA PHE A 207 14.98 5.80 -10.96
C PHE A 207 14.43 4.38 -11.18
N GLY A 208 15.01 3.41 -10.46
CA GLY A 208 14.65 2.00 -10.51
C GLY A 208 15.80 1.09 -10.91
N PRO A 209 15.59 -0.24 -10.80
CA PRO A 209 16.63 -1.24 -11.04
C PRO A 209 17.06 -1.37 -12.51
N LEU A 210 16.29 -0.79 -13.45
CA LEU A 210 16.58 -0.79 -14.88
C LEU A 210 16.96 0.61 -15.41
N GLY A 211 17.08 1.60 -14.53
CA GLY A 211 17.32 3.01 -14.84
C GLY A 211 18.79 3.41 -14.85
#